data_AF-A0A2S7AE75-F1
#
_entry.id   AF-A0A2S7AE75-F1
#
_cell.length_a   1.000
_cell.length_b   1.000
_cell.length_c   1.000
_cell.angle_alpha   90.00
_cell.angle_beta   90.00
_cell.angle_gamma   90.00
#
_symmetry.space_group_name_H-M   'P 1'
#
loop_
_entity.id
_entity.type
_entity.pdbx_description
1 polymer ?
#
loop_
_entity_poly.entity_id
_entity_poly.type
_entity_poly.pdbx_seq_one_letter_code
_entity_poly.pdbx_strand_id
1 'polypeptide(L)'
;MGIVFRPAAGASDCHFIHDLIMSEVPNGHFDAQLLSPGASAGLMLNIQKMVVEQRRFEPQKREVPAHITMVDIYGETAGFGITTVLQIEEVRFNELWLAGVAARHRRRGAMTSLVGFYCAQLDLQGIRMAARLLPASQGMRVVLASHGFEVLETLSSGHAFLVRNAKADQRT
;
A
#
# COMPACT_ATOMS: atom_id res chain seq x y z
N MET A 1 -22.23 -11.66 -3.24
CA MET A 1 -21.05 -11.56 -2.34
C MET A 1 -20.24 -10.35 -2.77
N GLY A 2 -19.83 -9.48 -1.85
CA GLY A 2 -19.20 -8.18 -2.16
C GLY A 2 -17.67 -8.20 -2.13
N ILE A 3 -17.08 -7.01 -1.96
CA ILE A 3 -15.65 -6.83 -1.63
C ILE A 3 -15.46 -7.18 -0.15
N VAL A 4 -14.45 -7.97 0.18
CA VAL A 4 -14.10 -8.37 1.55
C VAL A 4 -12.65 -8.01 1.84
N PHE A 5 -12.38 -7.51 3.04
CA PHE A 5 -11.02 -7.25 3.53
C PHE A 5 -10.66 -8.25 4.63
N ARG A 6 -9.45 -8.80 4.56
CA ARG A 6 -8.93 -9.72 5.56
C ARG A 6 -7.43 -9.50 5.77
N PRO A 7 -6.88 -9.84 6.94
CA PRO A 7 -5.42 -9.88 7.10
C PRO A 7 -4.81 -10.92 6.15
N ALA A 8 -3.58 -10.68 5.72
CA ALA A 8 -2.80 -11.70 5.00
C ALA A 8 -2.44 -12.85 5.94
N ALA A 9 -2.53 -14.08 5.45
CA ALA A 9 -2.28 -15.30 6.21
C ALA A 9 -1.61 -16.37 5.34
N GLY A 10 -0.44 -16.83 5.80
CA GLY A 10 0.26 -17.97 5.22
C GLY A 10 0.93 -17.72 3.87
N ALA A 11 1.44 -18.79 3.27
CA ALA A 11 2.28 -18.74 2.08
C ALA A 11 1.52 -18.34 0.81
N SER A 12 0.23 -18.69 0.70
CA SER A 12 -0.57 -18.38 -0.50
C SER A 12 -0.70 -16.88 -0.71
N ASP A 13 -0.95 -16.11 0.36
CA ASP A 13 -1.02 -14.65 0.26
C ASP A 13 0.35 -14.04 -0.02
N CYS A 14 1.43 -14.60 0.56
CA CYS A 14 2.79 -14.15 0.28
C CYS A 14 3.12 -14.26 -1.21
N HIS A 15 2.84 -15.42 -1.82
CA HIS A 15 3.05 -15.64 -3.25
C HIS A 15 2.17 -14.72 -4.09
N PHE A 16 0.89 -14.59 -3.75
CA PHE A 16 -0.01 -13.70 -4.49
C PHE A 16 0.50 -12.25 -4.52
N ILE A 17 0.92 -11.71 -3.37
CA ILE A 17 1.43 -10.33 -3.27
C ILE A 17 2.69 -10.18 -4.13
N HIS A 18 3.63 -11.11 -3.98
CA HIS A 18 4.89 -11.09 -4.72
C HIS A 18 4.66 -11.19 -6.23
N ASP A 19 3.91 -12.19 -6.68
CA ASP A 19 3.60 -12.41 -8.10
C ASP A 19 2.89 -11.19 -8.70
N LEU A 20 1.94 -10.61 -7.97
CA LEU A 20 1.24 -9.41 -8.42
C LEU A 20 2.22 -8.23 -8.57
N ILE A 21 3.08 -7.96 -7.58
CA ILE A 21 4.10 -6.91 -7.69
C ILE A 21 4.99 -7.17 -8.90
N MET A 22 5.56 -8.36 -8.99
CA MET A 22 6.50 -8.73 -10.05
C MET A 22 5.88 -8.63 -11.45
N SER A 23 4.60 -8.97 -11.60
CA SER A 23 3.88 -8.83 -12.87
C SER A 23 3.66 -7.37 -13.30
N GLU A 24 3.71 -6.43 -12.37
CA GLU A 24 3.44 -5.00 -12.60
C GLU A 24 4.70 -4.13 -12.61
N VAL A 25 5.86 -4.67 -12.18
CA VAL A 25 7.16 -3.99 -12.30
C VAL A 25 7.47 -3.60 -13.76
N PRO A 26 7.30 -4.47 -14.79
CA PRO A 26 7.53 -4.08 -16.19
C PRO A 26 6.61 -2.95 -16.68
N ASN A 27 5.47 -2.76 -16.03
CA ASN A 27 4.52 -1.69 -16.35
C ASN A 27 4.86 -0.36 -15.63
N GLY A 28 5.94 -0.34 -14.84
CA GLY A 28 6.40 0.85 -14.12
C GLY A 28 5.57 1.20 -12.88
N HIS A 29 4.72 0.30 -12.40
CA HIS A 29 3.89 0.54 -11.20
C HIS A 29 4.64 0.31 -9.89
N PHE A 30 5.76 -0.42 -9.95
CA PHE A 30 6.67 -0.70 -8.83
C PHE A 30 8.12 -0.48 -9.29
N ASP A 31 9.05 -0.44 -8.34
CA ASP A 31 10.47 -0.16 -8.60
C ASP A 31 11.10 -1.20 -9.54
N ALA A 32 11.75 -0.72 -10.61
CA ALA A 32 12.44 -1.56 -11.59
C ALA A 32 13.59 -2.37 -10.98
N GLN A 33 14.17 -1.95 -9.86
CA GLN A 33 15.21 -2.70 -9.15
C GLN A 33 14.73 -4.08 -8.70
N LEU A 34 13.43 -4.26 -8.50
CA LEU A 34 12.82 -5.54 -8.14
C LEU A 34 13.02 -6.63 -9.21
N LEU A 35 13.33 -6.26 -10.47
CA LEU A 35 13.69 -7.23 -11.52
C LEU A 35 15.00 -7.95 -11.22
N SER A 36 15.85 -7.42 -10.33
CA SER A 36 17.05 -8.13 -9.89
C SER A 36 16.70 -9.31 -8.97
N PRO A 37 17.35 -10.48 -9.11
CA PRO A 37 17.04 -11.65 -8.29
C PRO A 37 17.16 -11.39 -6.79
N GLY A 38 18.18 -10.63 -6.37
CA GLY A 38 18.40 -10.27 -4.97
C GLY A 38 17.29 -9.39 -4.40
N ALA A 39 16.83 -8.38 -5.16
CA ALA A 39 15.75 -7.51 -4.71
C ALA A 39 14.40 -8.25 -4.68
N SER A 40 14.12 -9.10 -5.68
CA SER A 40 12.92 -9.94 -5.70
C SER A 40 12.87 -10.92 -4.52
N ALA A 41 13.98 -11.59 -4.21
CA ALA A 41 14.08 -12.47 -3.05
C ALA A 41 13.95 -11.68 -1.73
N GLY A 42 14.58 -10.51 -1.64
CA GLY A 42 14.45 -9.60 -0.51
C GLY A 42 13.01 -9.14 -0.28
N LEU A 43 12.27 -8.83 -1.34
CA LEU A 43 10.85 -8.50 -1.28
C LEU A 43 10.03 -9.67 -0.71
N MET A 44 10.24 -10.89 -1.20
CA MET A 44 9.54 -12.08 -0.69
C MET A 44 9.78 -12.29 0.81
N LEU A 45 11.04 -12.20 1.25
CA LEU A 45 11.39 -12.30 2.68
C LEU A 45 10.69 -11.22 3.51
N ASN A 46 10.61 -10.00 2.98
CA ASN A 46 9.94 -8.91 3.66
C ASN A 46 8.43 -9.13 3.76
N ILE A 47 7.79 -9.66 2.69
CA ILE A 47 6.37 -10.03 2.71
C ILE A 47 6.10 -11.13 3.75
N GLN A 48 6.91 -12.19 3.76
CA GLN A 48 6.78 -13.27 4.74
C GLN A 48 6.91 -12.77 6.17
N LYS A 49 7.89 -11.90 6.44
CA LYS A 49 8.05 -11.27 7.76
C LYS A 49 6.83 -10.43 8.14
N MET A 50 6.28 -9.64 7.22
CA MET A 50 5.08 -8.85 7.49
C MET A 50 3.85 -9.72 7.79
N VAL A 51 3.73 -10.88 7.15
CA VAL A 51 2.64 -11.83 7.44
C VAL A 51 2.80 -12.48 8.83
N VAL A 52 4.01 -12.85 9.22
CA VAL A 52 4.26 -13.58 10.49
C VAL A 52 4.41 -12.63 11.69
N GLU A 53 5.17 -11.55 11.51
CA GLU A 53 5.63 -10.68 12.59
C GLU A 53 5.01 -9.29 12.56
N GLN A 54 4.22 -8.95 11.53
CA GLN A 54 3.64 -7.61 11.34
C GLN A 54 4.68 -6.49 11.33
N ARG A 55 5.84 -6.80 10.76
CA ARG A 55 6.99 -5.89 10.65
C ARG A 55 7.64 -6.02 9.30
N ARG A 56 8.18 -4.91 8.80
CA ARG A 56 9.01 -4.90 7.58
C ARG A 56 10.44 -4.47 7.90
N PHE A 57 11.36 -4.93 7.07
CA PHE A 57 12.72 -4.40 7.03
C PHE A 57 12.76 -3.08 6.28
N GLU A 58 13.44 -2.10 6.87
CA GLU A 58 13.89 -0.88 6.22
C GLU A 58 15.42 -0.91 5.97
N PRO A 59 15.92 -0.02 5.09
CA PRO A 59 17.34 0.26 4.99
C PRO A 59 17.96 0.48 6.39
N GLN A 60 19.23 0.10 6.57
CA GLN A 60 19.95 0.19 7.85
C GLN A 60 19.46 -0.79 8.94
N LYS A 61 18.76 -1.87 8.56
CA LYS A 61 18.28 -2.95 9.46
C LYS A 61 17.28 -2.49 10.52
N ARG A 62 16.59 -1.38 10.28
CA ARG A 62 15.50 -0.95 11.16
C ARG A 62 14.26 -1.78 10.85
N GLU A 63 13.57 -2.22 11.89
CA GLU A 63 12.26 -2.85 11.74
C GLU A 63 11.17 -1.83 12.09
N VAL A 64 10.15 -1.74 11.25
CA VAL A 64 9.00 -0.87 11.48
C VAL A 64 7.71 -1.69 11.40
N PRO A 65 6.68 -1.35 12.20
CA PRO A 65 5.37 -2.00 12.11
C PRO A 65 4.81 -1.90 10.70
N ALA A 66 4.28 -3.01 10.19
CA ALA A 66 3.64 -3.06 8.89
C ALA A 66 2.51 -4.09 8.88
N HIS A 67 1.38 -3.73 8.27
CA HIS A 67 0.20 -4.57 8.21
C HIS A 67 -0.23 -4.76 6.76
N ILE A 68 -0.52 -6.01 6.39
CA ILE A 68 -1.01 -6.36 5.07
C ILE A 68 -2.52 -6.63 5.17
N THR A 69 -3.29 -5.96 4.32
CA THR A 69 -4.71 -6.24 4.10
C THR A 69 -4.90 -6.81 2.70
N MET A 70 -5.46 -8.00 2.62
CA MET A 70 -5.89 -8.63 1.38
C MET A 70 -7.29 -8.14 0.99
N VAL A 71 -7.54 -8.04 -0.31
CA VAL A 71 -8.83 -7.70 -0.87
C VAL A 71 -9.34 -8.87 -1.69
N ASP A 72 -10.47 -9.44 -1.28
CA ASP A 72 -11.16 -10.49 -2.02
C ASP A 72 -12.39 -9.92 -2.74
N ILE A 73 -12.62 -10.36 -3.98
CA ILE A 73 -13.80 -10.04 -4.79
C ILE A 73 -14.48 -11.35 -5.17
N TYR A 74 -15.75 -11.52 -4.78
CA TYR A 74 -16.52 -12.74 -5.06
C TYR A 74 -15.81 -14.05 -4.63
N GLY A 75 -15.04 -14.01 -3.54
CA GLY A 75 -14.30 -15.16 -3.01
C GLY A 75 -12.92 -15.40 -3.63
N GLU A 76 -12.49 -14.55 -4.57
CA GLU A 76 -11.17 -14.61 -5.18
C GLU A 76 -10.28 -13.46 -4.68
N THR A 77 -9.04 -13.76 -4.32
CA THR A 77 -8.06 -12.73 -3.95
C THR A 77 -7.70 -11.85 -5.14
N ALA A 78 -8.04 -10.58 -5.01
CA ALA A 78 -8.02 -9.60 -6.09
C ALA A 78 -6.90 -8.57 -5.94
N GLY A 79 -6.43 -8.31 -4.71
CA GLY A 79 -5.40 -7.32 -4.46
C GLY A 79 -4.95 -7.28 -3.02
N PHE A 80 -4.09 -6.32 -2.71
CA PHE A 80 -3.57 -6.09 -1.37
C PHE A 80 -3.26 -4.61 -1.14
N GLY A 81 -3.16 -4.23 0.13
CA GLY A 81 -2.52 -3.01 0.58
C GLY A 81 -1.63 -3.30 1.78
N ILE A 82 -0.54 -2.57 1.89
CA ILE A 82 0.42 -2.66 2.98
C ILE A 82 0.54 -1.27 3.60
N THR A 83 0.17 -1.15 4.86
CA THR A 83 0.36 0.07 5.63
C THR A 83 1.55 -0.08 6.57
N THR A 84 2.28 1.01 6.80
CA THR A 84 3.41 1.05 7.72
C THR A 84 3.44 2.39 8.44
N VAL A 85 4.28 2.50 9.46
CA VAL A 85 4.51 3.75 10.19
C VAL A 85 5.80 4.35 9.68
N LEU A 86 5.71 5.57 9.15
CA LEU A 86 6.85 6.37 8.75
C LEU A 86 7.09 7.48 9.77
N GLN A 87 8.32 7.63 10.24
CA GLN A 87 8.74 8.73 11.09
C GLN A 87 9.66 9.63 10.25
N ILE A 88 9.20 10.84 9.93
CA ILE A 88 10.01 11.87 9.27
C ILE A 88 10.22 12.96 10.32
N GLU A 89 11.47 13.14 10.75
CA GLU A 89 11.81 14.06 11.84
C GLU A 89 10.95 13.77 13.09
N GLU A 90 10.21 14.76 13.58
CA GLU A 90 9.32 14.65 14.74
C GLU A 90 7.89 14.26 14.37
N VAL A 91 7.60 14.07 13.08
CA VAL A 91 6.24 13.78 12.60
C VAL A 91 6.07 12.32 12.24
N ARG A 92 5.06 11.68 12.84
CA ARG A 92 4.66 10.31 12.53
C ARG A 92 3.53 10.30 11.50
N PHE A 93 3.73 9.54 10.43
CA PHE A 93 2.75 9.29 9.38
C PHE A 93 2.41 7.80 9.34
N ASN A 94 1.17 7.49 8.96
CA ASN A 94 0.87 6.17 8.42
C ASN A 94 1.07 6.23 6.91
N GLU A 95 1.88 5.34 6.36
CA GLU A 95 2.16 5.26 4.93
C GLU A 95 1.37 4.11 4.32
N LEU A 96 0.68 4.36 3.20
CA LEU A 96 0.31 3.29 2.26
C LEU A 96 1.56 2.95 1.46
N TRP A 97 2.31 1.96 1.92
CA TRP A 97 3.63 1.66 1.39
C TRP A 97 3.57 0.95 0.05
N LEU A 98 2.76 -0.11 -0.05
CA LEU A 98 2.54 -0.86 -1.29
C LEU A 98 1.06 -1.15 -1.42
N ALA A 99 0.53 -1.07 -2.64
CA ALA A 99 -0.83 -1.49 -2.94
C ALA A 99 -0.93 -1.92 -4.39
N GLY A 100 -1.74 -2.94 -4.64
CA GLY A 100 -1.91 -3.50 -5.97
C GLY A 100 -3.23 -4.22 -6.11
N VAL A 101 -3.76 -4.24 -7.33
CA VAL A 101 -4.92 -5.05 -7.72
C VAL A 101 -4.61 -5.76 -9.03
N ALA A 102 -4.89 -7.05 -9.07
CA ALA A 102 -4.70 -7.86 -10.26
C ALA A 102 -5.49 -7.28 -11.44
N ALA A 103 -4.89 -7.30 -12.64
CA ALA A 103 -5.43 -6.64 -13.82
C ALA A 103 -6.90 -6.98 -14.11
N ARG A 104 -7.28 -8.26 -13.94
CA ARG A 104 -8.65 -8.77 -14.14
C ARG A 104 -9.69 -8.20 -13.17
N HIS A 105 -9.27 -7.64 -12.04
CA HIS A 105 -10.13 -7.03 -11.02
C HIS A 105 -10.05 -5.49 -10.98
N ARG A 106 -9.26 -4.87 -11.86
CA ARG A 106 -9.22 -3.40 -12.01
C ARG A 106 -10.61 -2.85 -12.35
N ARG A 107 -10.87 -1.60 -11.94
CA ARG A 107 -12.14 -0.88 -12.17
C ARG A 107 -13.39 -1.52 -11.51
N ARG A 108 -13.20 -2.45 -10.57
CA ARG A 108 -14.28 -3.04 -9.74
C ARG A 108 -14.39 -2.44 -8.35
N GLY A 109 -13.76 -1.28 -8.12
CA GLY A 109 -13.80 -0.57 -6.83
C GLY A 109 -12.87 -1.12 -5.73
N ALA A 110 -12.16 -2.23 -5.95
CA ALA A 110 -11.31 -2.89 -4.94
C ALA A 110 -10.38 -1.92 -4.18
N MET A 111 -9.57 -1.16 -4.92
CA MET A 111 -8.60 -0.22 -4.34
C MET A 111 -9.26 1.02 -3.76
N THR A 112 -10.34 1.51 -4.37
CA THR A 112 -11.15 2.61 -3.81
C THR A 112 -11.70 2.22 -2.44
N SER A 113 -12.32 1.04 -2.34
CA SER A 113 -12.86 0.56 -1.07
C SER A 113 -11.75 0.31 -0.03
N LEU A 114 -10.59 -0.24 -0.44
CA LEU A 114 -9.47 -0.47 0.47
C LEU A 114 -8.86 0.83 1.00
N VAL A 115 -8.60 1.81 0.12
CA VAL A 115 -8.08 3.12 0.52
C VAL A 115 -9.08 3.84 1.42
N GLY A 116 -10.37 3.77 1.09
CA GLY A 116 -11.44 4.30 1.93
C GLY A 116 -11.47 3.66 3.32
N PHE A 117 -11.28 2.34 3.41
CA PHE A 117 -11.17 1.62 4.67
C PHE A 117 -10.00 2.14 5.51
N TYR A 118 -8.80 2.29 4.93
CA TYR A 118 -7.67 2.87 5.67
C TYR A 118 -7.94 4.31 6.11
N CYS A 119 -8.47 5.15 5.22
CA CYS A 119 -8.78 6.54 5.56
C CYS A 119 -9.75 6.65 6.74
N ALA A 120 -10.79 5.81 6.78
CA ALA A 120 -11.75 5.79 7.88
C ALA A 120 -11.10 5.38 9.22
N GLN A 121 -10.20 4.37 9.20
CA GLN A 121 -9.47 3.98 10.41
C GLN A 121 -8.54 5.09 10.92
N LEU A 122 -7.94 5.86 10.01
CA LEU A 122 -7.02 6.94 10.34
C LEU A 122 -7.72 8.20 10.84
N ASP A 123 -8.89 8.51 10.27
CA ASP A 123 -9.73 9.62 10.73
C ASP A 123 -10.08 9.43 12.22
N LEU A 124 -10.39 8.20 12.64
CA LEU A 124 -10.65 7.87 14.06
C LEU A 124 -9.44 8.09 14.98
N GLN A 125 -8.23 8.07 14.44
CA GLN A 125 -6.98 8.22 15.20
C GLN A 125 -6.42 9.64 15.13
N GLY A 126 -6.96 10.51 14.27
CA GLY A 126 -6.41 11.85 14.03
C GLY A 126 -5.04 11.84 13.34
N ILE A 127 -4.67 10.75 12.66
CA ILE A 127 -3.33 10.55 12.08
C ILE A 127 -3.32 10.85 10.57
N ARG A 128 -2.24 11.48 10.09
CA ARG A 128 -2.01 11.74 8.66
C ARG A 128 -1.64 10.46 7.91
N MET A 129 -2.13 10.34 6.68
CA MET A 129 -1.70 9.29 5.76
C MET A 129 -0.79 9.86 4.69
N ALA A 130 0.25 9.12 4.31
CA ALA A 130 1.09 9.42 3.16
C ALA A 130 1.10 8.26 2.16
N ALA A 131 1.41 8.56 0.91
CA ALA A 131 1.64 7.57 -0.13
C ALA A 131 2.69 8.10 -1.12
N ARG A 132 3.51 7.21 -1.66
CA ARG A 132 4.43 7.52 -2.78
C ARG A 132 3.93 6.84 -4.04
N LEU A 133 3.95 7.58 -5.13
CA LEU A 133 3.39 7.11 -6.38
C LEU A 133 4.37 7.27 -7.54
N LEU A 134 4.66 6.15 -8.22
CA LEU A 134 5.40 6.17 -9.48
C LEU A 134 4.57 6.85 -10.59
N PRO A 135 5.22 7.53 -11.54
CA PRO A 135 4.53 8.21 -12.65
C PRO A 135 3.55 7.35 -13.44
N ALA A 136 3.83 6.04 -13.59
CA ALA A 136 2.95 5.14 -14.33
C ALA A 136 1.62 4.85 -13.62
N SER A 137 1.54 5.05 -12.30
CA SER A 137 0.41 4.60 -11.46
C SER A 137 -0.77 5.59 -11.43
N GLN A 138 -1.17 6.11 -12.59
CA GLN A 138 -2.25 7.11 -12.71
C GLN A 138 -3.61 6.61 -12.19
N GLY A 139 -3.90 5.31 -12.35
CA GLY A 139 -5.13 4.74 -11.77
C GLY A 139 -5.19 4.86 -10.26
N MET A 140 -4.06 4.61 -9.56
CA MET A 140 -3.97 4.78 -8.11
C MET A 140 -3.95 6.27 -7.73
N ARG A 141 -3.40 7.16 -8.57
CA ARG A 141 -3.50 8.62 -8.36
C ARG A 141 -4.95 9.06 -8.23
N VAL A 142 -5.81 8.62 -9.14
CA VAL A 142 -7.24 8.94 -9.13
C VAL A 142 -7.91 8.40 -7.87
N VAL A 143 -7.58 7.16 -7.48
CA VAL A 143 -8.10 6.56 -6.22
C VAL A 143 -7.70 7.42 -5.02
N LEU A 144 -6.41 7.71 -4.85
CA LEU A 144 -5.92 8.51 -3.73
C LEU A 144 -6.56 9.91 -3.71
N ALA A 145 -6.61 10.60 -4.86
CA ALA A 145 -7.25 11.92 -4.97
C ALA A 145 -8.73 11.88 -4.56
N SER A 146 -9.47 10.85 -4.95
CA SER A 146 -10.88 10.69 -4.56
C SER A 146 -11.09 10.50 -3.05
N HIS A 147 -10.02 10.17 -2.31
CA HIS A 147 -10.02 10.06 -0.85
C HIS A 147 -9.36 11.25 -0.14
N GLY A 148 -9.08 12.35 -0.87
CA GLY A 148 -8.56 13.60 -0.29
C GLY A 148 -7.04 13.60 -0.08
N PHE A 149 -6.30 12.75 -0.79
CA PHE A 149 -4.85 12.89 -0.88
C PHE A 149 -4.49 14.01 -1.84
N GLU A 150 -3.58 14.87 -1.42
CA GLU A 150 -3.03 15.97 -2.20
C GLU A 150 -1.54 15.75 -2.42
N VAL A 151 -1.03 16.23 -3.56
CA VAL A 151 0.41 16.16 -3.83
C VAL A 151 1.10 17.20 -2.96
N LEU A 152 1.96 16.75 -2.05
CA LEU A 152 2.81 17.64 -1.26
C LEU A 152 4.03 18.08 -2.08
N GLU A 153 4.69 17.11 -2.72
CA GLU A 153 5.86 17.35 -3.56
C GLU A 153 6.01 16.28 -4.65
N THR A 154 6.80 16.59 -5.68
CA THR A 154 7.31 15.60 -6.63
C THR A 154 8.80 15.44 -6.37
N LEU A 155 9.21 14.23 -5.99
CA LEU A 155 10.60 13.90 -5.69
C LEU A 155 11.46 13.98 -6.95
N SER A 156 12.77 14.14 -6.78
CA SER A 156 13.75 14.15 -7.89
C SER A 156 13.71 12.90 -8.77
N SER A 157 13.25 11.78 -8.21
CA SER A 157 12.99 10.52 -8.91
C SER A 157 11.70 10.51 -9.73
N GLY A 158 10.97 11.63 -9.82
CA GLY A 158 9.67 11.76 -10.49
C GLY A 158 8.49 11.19 -9.70
N HIS A 159 8.72 10.63 -8.51
CA HIS A 159 7.65 10.09 -7.68
C HIS A 159 6.82 11.23 -7.07
N ALA A 160 5.51 11.12 -7.12
CA ALA A 160 4.64 12.04 -6.37
C ALA A 160 4.57 11.56 -4.91
N PHE A 161 4.85 12.47 -3.97
CA PHE A 161 4.57 12.26 -2.55
C PHE A 161 3.23 12.90 -2.23
N LEU A 162 2.27 12.07 -1.84
CA LEU A 162 0.91 12.49 -1.53
C LEU A 162 0.63 12.37 -0.05
N VAL A 163 -0.10 13.33 0.49
CA VAL A 163 -0.50 13.37 1.90
C VAL A 163 -2.00 13.61 2.02
N ARG A 164 -2.58 13.01 3.05
CA ARG A 164 -3.96 13.22 3.46
C ARG A 164 -3.98 13.52 4.96
N ASN A 165 -4.59 14.63 5.34
CA ASN A 165 -4.86 14.92 6.74
C ASN A 165 -6.06 14.09 7.24
N ALA A 166 -6.03 13.68 8.51
CA ALA A 166 -7.22 13.13 9.14
C ALA A 166 -8.34 14.19 9.12
N LYS A 167 -9.57 13.75 8.85
CA LYS A 167 -10.73 14.62 9.06
C LYS A 167 -10.86 14.84 10.56
N ALA A 168 -10.69 16.07 11.01
CA ALA A 168 -11.03 16.43 12.38
C ALA A 168 -12.49 16.06 12.63
N ASP A 169 -12.77 15.41 13.76
CA ASP A 169 -14.13 15.07 14.17
C ASP A 169 -14.92 16.39 14.25
N GLN A 170 -15.80 16.66 13.29
CA GLN A 170 -16.69 17.84 13.29
C GLN A 170 -17.82 17.65 14.30
N ARG A 171 -17.50 17.15 15.50
CA ARG A 171 -18.40 17.15 16.65
C ARG A 171 -18.18 18.45 17.41
N THR A 172 -18.68 19.54 16.83
CA THR A 172 -19.10 20.74 17.56
C THR A 172 -20.55 20.57 17.99
#